data_AF-A0A059F463-F1
#
_entry.id   AF-A0A059F463-F1
#
_cell.length_a   1.000
_cell.length_b   1.000
_cell.length_c   1.000
_cell.angle_alpha   90.00
_cell.angle_beta   90.00
_cell.angle_gamma   90.00
#
_symmetry.space_group_name_H-M   'P 1'
#
loop_
_entity.id
_entity.type
_entity.pdbx_description
1 polymer ?
#
loop_
_entity_poly.entity_id
_entity_poly.type
_entity_poly.pdbx_seq_one_letter_code
_entity_poly.pdbx_strand_id
1 'polypeptide(L)' 'MLEKTPNKKILLIPVPNRNAETLINIVKRQVYFESIIFIDCWKGYVNIKNEFISHKTIYHSLEFEYFINIIITIQ' A
#
# COMPACT_ATOMS: atom_id res chain seq x y z
N MET A 1 -2.04 8.00 -13.35
CA MET A 1 -3.23 8.77 -12.94
C MET A 1 -4.12 7.81 -12.17
N LEU A 2 -4.44 8.07 -10.89
CA LEU A 2 -5.32 7.19 -10.12
C LEU A 2 -6.78 7.55 -10.44
N GLU A 3 -7.60 6.55 -10.76
CA GLU A 3 -9.03 6.74 -10.98
C GLU A 3 -9.71 7.12 -9.65
N LYS A 4 -10.40 8.27 -9.61
CA LYS A 4 -11.14 8.72 -8.44
C LYS A 4 -12.57 8.18 -8.53
N THR A 5 -12.89 7.16 -7.74
CA THR A 5 -14.26 6.68 -7.55
C THR A 5 -14.67 6.89 -6.10
N PRO A 6 -15.98 7.02 -5.77
CA PRO A 6 -16.44 7.20 -4.39
C PRO A 6 -15.97 6.11 -3.42
N ASN A 7 -15.74 4.90 -3.95
CA ASN A 7 -15.30 3.74 -3.16
C ASN A 7 -13.78 3.67 -2.99
N LYS A 8 -13.01 4.46 -3.75
CA LYS A 8 -11.55 4.53 -3.68
C LYS A 8 -11.12 5.77 -2.90
N LYS A 9 -10.78 5.56 -1.62
CA LYS A 9 -10.21 6.62 -0.77
C LYS A 9 -8.70 6.70 -1.01
N ILE A 10 -8.17 7.92 -1.08
CA ILE A 10 -6.73 8.18 -1.28
C ILE A 10 -6.25 9.05 -0.13
N LEU A 11 -5.13 8.67 0.49
CA LEU A 11 -4.41 9.48 1.45
C LEU A 11 -3.14 10.02 0.80
N LEU A 12 -3.00 11.34 0.72
CA LEU A 12 -1.77 12.01 0.29
C LEU A 12 -1.22 12.80 1.47
N ILE A 13 0.01 12.49 1.87
CA ILE A 13 0.69 13.17 2.97
C ILE A 13 2.08 13.65 2.53
N PRO A 14 2.49 14.87 2.91
CA PRO A 14 3.85 15.31 2.71
C PRO A 14 4.78 14.54 3.64
N VAL A 15 5.85 13.97 3.08
CA VAL A 15 6.87 13.24 3.84
C VAL A 15 8.20 14.00 3.81
N PRO A 16 8.81 14.31 4.96
CA PRO A 16 10.02 15.14 5.02
C PRO A 16 11.24 14.41 4.43
N ASN A 17 11.28 13.09 4.57
CA ASN A 17 12.23 12.23 3.88
C ASN A 17 11.53 10.90 3.52
N ARG A 18 12.08 10.18 2.55
CA ARG A 18 11.51 8.95 2.01
C ARG A 18 12.34 7.71 2.38
N ASN A 19 12.98 7.74 3.54
CA ASN A 19 13.72 6.57 4.02
C ASN A 19 12.74 5.48 4.47
N ALA A 20 13.23 4.24 4.56
CA ALA A 20 12.37 3.10 4.81
C ALA A 20 11.65 3.17 6.16
N GLU A 21 12.36 3.60 7.20
CA GLU A 21 11.80 3.78 8.54
C GLU A 21 10.62 4.77 8.56
N THR A 22 10.78 5.94 7.92
CA THR A 22 9.74 6.97 7.86
C THR A 22 8.50 6.44 7.15
N LEU A 23 8.67 5.78 6.01
CA LEU A 23 7.56 5.25 5.22
C LEU A 23 6.85 4.11 5.95
N ILE A 24 7.59 3.16 6.54
CA ILE A 24 7.02 2.05 7.30
C ILE A 24 6.24 2.58 8.50
N ASN A 25 6.78 3.53 9.26
CA ASN A 25 6.12 4.12 10.42
C ASN A 25 4.84 4.89 10.06
N ILE A 26 4.80 5.48 8.87
CA ILE A 26 3.58 6.08 8.34
C ILE A 26 2.56 4.99 8.06
N VAL A 27 2.93 3.96 7.28
CA VAL A 27 1.99 2.91 6.86
C VAL A 27 1.39 2.20 8.09
N LYS A 28 2.20 1.87 9.10
CA LYS A 28 1.73 1.26 10.36
C LYS A 28 0.72 2.11 11.13
N ARG A 29 0.80 3.44 11.01
CA ARG A 29 -0.15 4.35 11.67
C ARG A 29 -1.46 4.50 10.91
N GLN A 30 -1.44 4.24 9.60
CA GLN A 30 -2.60 4.44 8.72
C GLN A 30 -3.31 3.13 8.36
N VAL A 31 -2.64 1.99 8.50
CA VAL A 31 -3.14 0.68 8.08
C VAL A 31 -3.21 -0.25 9.29
N TYR A 32 -4.36 -0.90 9.45
CA TYR A 32 -4.56 -1.90 10.49
C TYR A 32 -3.70 -3.15 10.22
N PHE A 33 -3.08 -3.71 11.26
CA PHE A 33 -2.10 -4.81 11.15
C PHE A 33 -2.62 -6.05 10.42
N GLU A 34 -3.92 -6.36 10.54
CA GLU A 34 -4.55 -7.52 9.88
C GLU A 34 -5.01 -7.23 8.44
N SER A 35 -4.69 -6.06 7.90
CA SER A 35 -5.01 -5.72 6.52
C SER A 35 -4.14 -6.50 5.53
N ILE A 36 -4.71 -6.85 4.37
CA ILE A 36 -3.94 -7.30 3.22
C ILE A 36 -3.42 -6.06 2.50
N ILE A 37 -2.10 -5.89 2.48
CA ILE A 37 -1.47 -4.74 1.85
C ILE A 37 -0.86 -5.11 0.51
N PHE A 38 -1.02 -4.19 -0.44
CA PHE A 38 -0.33 -4.23 -1.72
C PHE A 38 0.58 -3.03 -1.81
N ILE A 39 1.87 -3.28 -1.95
CA ILE A 39 2.89 -2.23 -1.95
C ILE A 39 3.74 -2.36 -3.21
N ASP A 40 4.17 -1.21 -3.73
CA ASP A 40 5.09 -1.16 -4.85
C ASP A 40 6.47 -1.75 -4.47
N CYS A 41 7.24 -2.22 -5.44
CA CYS A 41 8.58 -2.78 -5.19
C CYS A 41 9.63 -1.72 -4.82
N TRP A 42 9.23 -0.53 -4.36
CA TRP A 42 10.20 0.52 -4.12
C TRP A 42 11.10 0.19 -2.94
N LYS A 43 12.39 0.53 -3.06
CA LYS A 43 13.42 0.25 -2.04
C LYS A 43 13.07 0.80 -0.66
N GLY A 44 12.26 1.85 -0.59
CA GLY A 44 11.72 2.40 0.67
C GLY A 44 10.86 1.41 1.46
N TYR A 45 10.28 0.39 0.84
CA TYR A 45 9.40 -0.58 1.50
C TYR A 45 10.04 -1.95 1.75
N VAL A 46 11.36 -2.08 1.62
CA VAL A 46 12.07 -3.38 1.68
C VAL A 46 11.75 -4.23 2.92
N ASN A 47 11.44 -3.62 4.06
CA ASN A 47 11.18 -4.30 5.33
C ASN A 47 9.69 -4.43 5.68
N ILE A 48 8.77 -3.94 4.84
CA ILE A 48 7.35 -3.85 5.19
C ILE A 48 6.66 -5.21 5.29
N LYS A 49 7.19 -6.22 4.61
CA LYS A 49 6.72 -7.62 4.66
C LYS A 49 6.74 -8.22 6.07
N ASN A 50 7.54 -7.66 6.98
CA ASN A 50 7.65 -8.13 8.37
C ASN A 50 6.60 -7.45 9.29
N GLU A 51 5.87 -6.46 8.79
CA GLU A 51 5.03 -5.57 9.61
C GLU A 51 3.53 -5.90 9.52
N PHE A 52 3.13 -6.80 8.61
CA PHE A 52 1.73 -7.14 8.34
C PHE A 52 1.57 -8.64 8.12
N ILE A 53 0.38 -9.17 8.41
CA ILE A 53 0.07 -10.61 8.25
C ILE A 53 0.23 -11.07 6.79
N SER A 54 -0.13 -10.23 5.82
CA SER A 54 -0.01 -10.55 4.39
C SER A 54 0.51 -9.37 3.59
N HIS A 55 1.63 -9.60 2.91
CA HIS A 55 2.26 -8.64 2.02
C HIS A 55 2.26 -9.16 0.58
N LYS A 56 1.58 -8.42 -0.31
CA LYS A 56 1.59 -8.67 -1.75
C LYS A 56 2.35 -7.56 -2.47
N THR A 57 3.13 -7.97 -3.47
CA THR A 57 3.97 -7.08 -4.25
C THR A 57 3.32 -6.82 -5.60
N ILE A 58 3.19 -5.55 -6.00
CA ILE A 58 2.68 -5.21 -7.32
C ILE A 58 3.82 -5.19 -8.34
N TYR A 59 3.75 -6.09 -9.34
CA TYR A 59 4.63 -6.03 -10.51
C TYR A 59 4.02 -5.12 -11.57
N HIS A 60 4.69 -3.99 -11.85
CA HIS A 60 4.22 -2.97 -12.79
C HIS A 60 4.01 -3.48 -14.24
N SER A 61 4.55 -4.64 -14.60
CA SER A 61 4.47 -5.20 -15.95
C SER A 61 3.20 -6.00 -16.25
N LEU A 62 2.40 -6.39 -15.24
CA LEU A 62 1.30 -7.35 -15.44
C LEU A 62 -0.05 -6.93 -14.82
N GLU A 63 -0.11 -6.05 -13.83
CA GLU A 63 -1.33 -5.96 -12.97
C GLU A 63 -1.86 -4.55 -12.66
N PHE A 64 -1.81 -3.59 -13.59
CA PHE A 64 -2.59 -2.36 -13.38
C PHE A 64 -4.11 -2.60 -13.52
N GLU A 65 -4.51 -3.59 -14.32
CA GLU A 65 -5.92 -3.90 -14.60
C GLU A 65 -6.57 -4.79 -13.51
N TYR A 66 -5.79 -5.63 -12.84
CA TYR A 66 -6.29 -6.56 -11.81
C TYR A 66 -6.54 -5.90 -10.44
N PHE A 67 -5.90 -4.76 -10.18
CA PHE A 67 -6.01 -4.01 -8.92
C PHE A 67 -7.42 -3.45 -8.66
N ILE A 68 -8.24 -3.32 -9.71
CA ILE A 68 -9.63 -2.86 -9.60
C ILE A 68 -10.52 -3.91 -8.91
N ASN A 69 -10.16 -5.20 -8.96
CA ASN A 69 -11.02 -6.30 -8.50
C ASN A 69 -10.71 -6.84 -7.10
N ILE A 70 -9.55 -6.50 -6.48
CA ILE A 70 -9.15 -7.02 -5.15
C ILE A 70 -9.30 -5.95 -4.04
N ILE A 71 -10.25 -5.02 -4.17
CA ILE A 71 -10.66 -4.14 -3.05
C ILE A 71 -12.15 -4.38 -2.76
N ILE A 72 -12.45 -5.61 -2.35
CA ILE A 72 -13.69 -6.03 -1.68
C ILE A 72 -13.19 -7.17 -0.76
N THR A 73 -13.20 -7.15 0.56
CA THR A 73 -14.23 -6.79 1.53
C THR A 73 -13.53 -6.71 2.90
N ILE A 74 -13.80 -5.70 3.72
CA ILE A 74 -13.88 -5.90 5.18
C ILE A 74 -15.17 -5.19 5.59
N GLN A 75 -16.11 -5.99 6.11
CA GLN A 75 -17.39 -5.55 6.67
C GLN A 75 -17.20 -4.53 7.80
#